data_AF-A0A7W9YTL8-F1
#
_entry.id   AF-A0A7W9YTL8-F1
#
_cell.length_a   1.000
_cell.length_b   1.000
_cell.length_c   1.000
_cell.angle_alpha   90.00
_cell.angle_beta   90.00
_cell.angle_gamma   90.00
#
_symmetry.space_group_name_H-M   'P 1'
#
loop_
_entity.id
_entity.type
_entity.pdbx_description
1 polymer ?
#
loop_
_entity_poly.entity_id
_entity_poly.type
_entity_poly.pdbx_seq_one_letter_code
_entity_poly.pdbx_strand_id
1 'polypeptide(L)'
;MVIDTAPTGHTLLLLDATGAYHRQMTRQMETVVPGRIVTPLMRLQDPDYTRVILVSLPETTPVSEAAMLQEDLRRAKIEPYGWVVNRTMSASGTTDPLLQSRLAGERAQIDRIKQQLAERAYILPFQAVPPVGI
;
A
#
# COMPACT_ATOMS: atom_id res chain seq x y z
N MET A 1 12.26 11.85 -3.03
CA MET A 1 12.55 11.04 -1.82
C MET A 1 11.60 9.86 -1.84
N VAL A 2 12.09 8.65 -1.58
CA VAL A 2 11.26 7.44 -1.45
C VAL A 2 11.36 7.02 0.01
N ILE A 3 10.23 6.75 0.65
CA ILE A 3 10.16 6.27 2.02
C ILE A 3 9.63 4.85 1.97
N ASP A 4 10.43 3.89 2.45
CA ASP A 4 9.99 2.50 2.62
C ASP A 4 9.45 2.33 4.05
N THR A 5 8.21 1.86 4.17
CA THR A 5 7.56 1.61 5.46
C THR A 5 7.66 0.11 5.74
N ALA A 6 8.56 -0.27 6.66
CA ALA A 6 8.88 -1.67 6.96
C ALA A 6 7.63 -2.53 7.33
N PRO A 7 7.62 -3.84 6.99
CA PRO A 7 6.44 -4.70 7.09
C PRO A 7 6.07 -5.17 8.51
N THR A 8 6.69 -4.63 9.57
CA THR A 8 6.57 -5.15 10.95
C THR A 8 5.73 -4.29 11.90
N GLY A 9 4.69 -3.62 11.40
CA GLY A 9 3.70 -2.93 12.24
C GLY A 9 3.85 -1.41 12.36
N HIS A 10 4.80 -0.79 11.65
CA HIS A 10 4.91 0.67 11.58
C HIS A 10 3.94 1.31 10.57
N THR A 11 3.38 0.52 9.64
CA THR A 11 2.31 0.97 8.74
C THR A 11 1.06 1.40 9.52
N LEU A 12 0.80 0.76 10.67
CA LEU A 12 -0.21 1.16 11.63
C LEU A 12 0.21 2.39 12.45
N LEU A 13 1.50 2.62 12.71
CA LEU A 13 1.96 3.81 13.46
C LEU A 13 1.86 5.11 12.64
N LEU A 14 1.92 5.03 11.30
CA LEU A 14 1.60 6.17 10.43
C LEU A 14 0.09 6.52 10.47
N LEU A 15 -0.79 5.52 10.62
CA LEU A 15 -2.24 5.71 10.67
C LEU A 15 -2.78 5.97 12.09
N ASP A 16 -2.21 5.37 13.13
CA ASP A 16 -2.49 5.70 14.53
C ASP A 16 -2.07 7.13 14.85
N ALA A 17 -0.98 7.60 14.22
CA ALA A 17 -0.68 9.02 14.18
C ALA A 17 -1.84 9.80 13.54
N THR A 18 -2.43 9.39 12.41
CA THR A 18 -3.55 10.16 11.81
C THR A 18 -4.84 10.20 12.66
N GLY A 19 -5.20 9.10 13.34
CA GLY A 19 -6.40 9.04 14.18
C GLY A 19 -6.26 9.77 15.53
N ALA A 20 -5.10 9.64 16.19
CA ALA A 20 -4.78 10.37 17.41
C ALA A 20 -4.48 11.85 17.13
N TYR A 21 -3.81 12.16 16.01
CA TYR A 21 -3.51 13.53 15.58
C TYR A 21 -4.78 14.28 15.16
N HIS A 22 -5.77 13.64 14.52
CA HIS A 22 -7.06 14.28 14.26
C HIS A 22 -7.71 14.75 15.57
N ARG A 23 -7.73 13.90 16.62
CA ARG A 23 -8.29 14.27 17.94
C ARG A 23 -7.42 15.27 18.73
N GLN A 24 -6.13 15.37 18.45
CA GLN A 24 -5.20 16.29 19.15
C GLN A 24 -5.12 17.66 18.44
N MET A 25 -5.15 17.69 17.12
CA MET A 25 -5.17 18.92 16.31
C MET A 25 -6.49 19.66 16.47
N THR A 26 -7.65 18.99 16.46
CA THR A 26 -8.94 19.66 16.69
C THR A 26 -8.95 20.37 18.05
N ARG A 27 -8.22 19.85 19.06
CA ARG A 27 -8.06 20.49 20.37
C ARG A 27 -7.01 21.61 20.41
N GLN A 28 -5.96 21.54 19.60
CA GLN A 28 -4.92 22.58 19.51
C GLN A 28 -5.29 23.74 18.58
N MET A 29 -6.20 23.52 17.61
CA MET A 29 -6.66 24.53 16.66
C MET A 29 -7.62 25.57 17.26
N GLU A 30 -8.20 25.29 18.44
CA GLU A 30 -8.92 26.32 19.21
C GLU A 30 -7.97 27.36 19.84
N THR A 31 -6.65 27.09 19.88
CA THR A 31 -5.70 27.86 20.69
C THR A 31 -4.56 28.55 19.93
N VAL A 32 -4.44 28.45 18.60
CA VAL A 32 -3.30 29.03 17.85
C VAL A 32 -3.71 29.91 16.66
N VAL A 33 -3.08 31.09 16.61
CA VAL A 33 -3.22 32.26 15.73
C VAL A 33 -3.28 31.92 14.22
N PRO A 34 -4.06 32.66 13.40
CA PRO A 34 -4.25 32.38 11.98
C PRO A 34 -2.97 32.64 11.15
N GLY A 35 -2.24 31.57 10.86
CA GLY A 35 -1.17 31.50 9.88
C GLY A 35 -1.22 30.15 9.16
N ARG A 36 -0.76 30.09 7.92
CA ARG A 36 -0.93 28.96 6.97
C ARG A 36 -0.11 27.73 7.41
N ILE A 37 -0.56 27.03 8.44
CA ILE A 37 0.10 25.80 8.94
C ILE A 37 -0.14 24.69 7.92
N VAL A 38 0.95 24.15 7.36
CA VAL A 38 0.92 22.91 6.57
C VAL A 38 1.43 21.79 7.45
N THR A 39 0.55 20.83 7.77
CA THR A 39 0.91 19.67 8.57
C THR A 39 1.44 18.52 7.69
N PRO A 40 2.21 17.55 8.25
CA PRO A 40 2.62 16.36 7.49
C PRO A 40 1.45 15.60 6.88
N LEU A 41 0.31 15.52 7.59
CA LEU A 41 -0.90 14.89 7.08
C LEU A 41 -1.43 15.61 5.83
N MET A 42 -1.43 16.95 5.81
CA MET A 42 -1.83 17.71 4.62
C MET A 42 -0.93 17.42 3.41
N ARG A 43 0.36 17.17 3.62
CA ARG A 43 1.29 16.76 2.54
C ARG A 43 1.05 15.34 2.07
N LEU A 44 0.69 14.42 2.97
CA LEU A 44 0.32 13.05 2.61
C LEU A 44 -1.00 13.00 1.84
N GLN A 45 -1.95 13.89 2.15
CA GLN A 45 -3.23 14.02 1.46
C GLN A 45 -3.15 14.72 0.10
N ASP A 46 -2.06 15.44 -0.17
CA ASP A 46 -1.84 16.16 -1.43
C ASP A 46 -1.28 15.19 -2.50
N PRO A 47 -2.07 14.80 -3.52
CA PRO A 47 -1.66 13.82 -4.52
C PRO A 47 -0.60 14.35 -5.51
N ASP A 48 -0.46 15.67 -5.63
CA ASP A 48 0.57 16.31 -6.45
C ASP A 48 1.92 16.32 -5.72
N TYR A 49 1.88 16.24 -4.38
CA TYR A 49 3.06 16.23 -3.52
C TYR A 49 3.49 14.80 -3.11
N THR A 50 2.53 13.94 -2.74
CA THR A 50 2.78 12.58 -2.25
C THR A 50 2.00 11.55 -3.07
N ARG A 51 2.67 10.45 -3.44
CA ARG A 51 2.04 9.27 -4.01
C ARG A 51 2.29 8.08 -3.09
N VAL A 52 1.22 7.41 -2.67
CA VAL A 52 1.29 6.18 -1.89
C VAL A 52 1.15 4.98 -2.82
N ILE A 53 2.04 4.00 -2.69
CA ILE A 53 1.99 2.76 -3.46
C ILE A 53 1.83 1.61 -2.48
N LEU A 54 0.81 0.78 -2.69
CA LEU A 54 0.58 -0.42 -1.90
C LEU A 54 1.33 -1.59 -2.53
N VAL A 55 2.10 -2.32 -1.74
CA VAL A 55 2.86 -3.48 -2.20
C VAL A 55 2.36 -4.71 -1.46
N SER A 56 2.04 -5.78 -2.20
CA SER A 56 1.57 -7.03 -1.60
C SER A 56 2.02 -8.25 -2.40
N LEU A 57 1.97 -9.43 -1.78
CA LEU A 57 2.13 -10.70 -2.47
C LEU A 57 0.78 -11.13 -3.07
N PRO A 58 0.76 -11.93 -4.14
CA PRO A 58 -0.46 -12.46 -4.74
C PRO A 58 -1.08 -13.60 -3.89
N GLU A 59 -1.33 -13.34 -2.61
CA GLU A 59 -1.85 -14.31 -1.63
C GLU A 59 -3.06 -13.71 -0.90
N THR A 60 -4.01 -14.55 -0.47
CA THR A 60 -5.28 -14.07 0.08
C THR A 60 -5.11 -13.15 1.28
N THR A 61 -4.26 -13.52 2.25
CA THR A 61 -4.06 -12.74 3.48
C THR A 61 -3.37 -11.41 3.18
N PRO A 62 -2.19 -11.35 2.52
CA PRO A 62 -1.53 -10.08 2.19
C PRO A 62 -2.38 -9.13 1.34
N VAL A 63 -3.17 -9.65 0.40
CA VAL A 63 -4.05 -8.80 -0.42
C VAL A 63 -5.19 -8.24 0.41
N SER A 64 -5.75 -9.03 1.32
CA SER A 64 -6.85 -8.57 2.19
C SER A 64 -6.36 -7.54 3.21
N GLU A 65 -5.17 -7.73 3.80
CA GLU A 65 -4.54 -6.75 4.70
C GLU A 65 -4.23 -5.44 3.98
N ALA A 66 -3.66 -5.50 2.77
CA ALA A 66 -3.40 -4.31 1.97
C ALA A 66 -4.71 -3.59 1.55
N ALA A 67 -5.80 -4.33 1.32
CA ALA A 67 -7.11 -3.76 1.03
C ALA A 67 -7.71 -3.05 2.26
N MET A 68 -7.55 -3.62 3.46
CA MET A 68 -7.94 -2.95 4.71
C MET A 68 -7.15 -1.66 4.91
N LEU A 69 -5.83 -1.69 4.68
CA LEU A 69 -4.97 -0.51 4.71
C LEU A 69 -5.39 0.56 3.71
N GLN A 70 -5.77 0.16 2.48
CA GLN A 70 -6.30 1.09 1.48
C GLN A 70 -7.54 1.83 2.00
N GLU A 71 -8.48 1.13 2.63
CA GLU A 71 -9.67 1.75 3.19
C GLU A 71 -9.32 2.68 4.37
N ASP A 72 -8.34 2.32 5.19
CA ASP A 72 -7.83 3.20 6.26
C ASP A 72 -7.22 4.49 5.71
N LEU A 73 -6.41 4.40 4.65
CA LEU A 73 -5.84 5.55 3.95
C LEU A 73 -6.93 6.44 3.35
N ARG A 74 -7.95 5.84 2.71
CA ARG A 74 -9.11 6.57 2.16
C ARG A 74 -9.90 7.31 3.24
N ARG A 75 -10.12 6.68 4.40
CA ARG A 75 -10.74 7.36 5.56
C ARG A 75 -9.90 8.56 6.04
N ALA A 76 -8.58 8.49 5.89
CA ALA A 76 -7.65 9.59 6.14
C ALA A 76 -7.51 10.57 4.95
N LYS A 77 -8.33 10.45 3.90
CA LYS A 77 -8.29 11.26 2.65
C LYS A 77 -6.98 11.13 1.87
N ILE A 78 -6.34 9.97 1.93
CA ILE A 78 -5.15 9.63 1.15
C ILE A 78 -5.55 8.56 0.15
N GLU A 79 -5.57 8.88 -1.14
CA GLU A 79 -5.85 7.88 -2.18
C GLU A 79 -4.54 7.21 -2.62
N PRO A 80 -4.42 5.87 -2.53
CA PRO A 80 -3.29 5.18 -3.09
C PRO A 80 -3.17 5.42 -4.60
N TYR A 81 -1.97 5.78 -5.05
CA TYR A 81 -1.69 6.00 -6.47
C TYR A 81 -1.77 4.69 -7.27
N GLY A 82 -1.41 3.56 -6.66
CA GLY A 82 -1.47 2.26 -7.30
C GLY A 82 -0.96 1.11 -6.44
N TRP A 83 -1.05 -0.08 -7.03
CA TRP A 83 -0.65 -1.33 -6.43
C TRP A 83 0.54 -1.96 -7.16
N VAL A 84 1.41 -2.59 -6.39
CA VAL A 84 2.46 -3.48 -6.88
C VAL A 84 2.22 -4.86 -6.30
N VAL A 85 2.01 -5.84 -7.18
CA VAL A 85 1.91 -7.25 -6.82
C VAL A 85 3.29 -7.86 -7.05
N ASN A 86 4.00 -8.14 -5.96
CA ASN A 86 5.38 -8.59 -6.00
C ASN A 86 5.49 -10.11 -5.94
N ARG A 87 6.59 -10.66 -6.46
CA ARG A 87 6.93 -12.09 -6.44
C ARG A 87 5.86 -12.99 -7.07
N THR A 88 5.23 -12.59 -8.17
CA THR A 88 4.33 -13.51 -8.88
C THR A 88 5.10 -14.59 -9.63
N MET A 89 4.60 -15.81 -9.55
CA MET A 89 5.09 -16.95 -10.32
C MET A 89 4.46 -17.05 -11.71
N SER A 90 3.51 -16.16 -12.06
CA SER A 90 2.73 -16.22 -13.31
C SER A 90 3.57 -16.30 -14.58
N ALA A 91 4.78 -15.74 -14.56
CA ALA A 91 5.72 -15.76 -15.69
C ALA A 91 6.77 -16.89 -15.63
N SER A 92 6.69 -17.78 -14.63
CA SER A 92 7.73 -18.82 -14.40
C SER A 92 7.71 -19.96 -15.41
N GLY A 93 6.59 -20.19 -16.10
CA GLY A 93 6.45 -21.33 -17.03
C GLY A 93 6.56 -22.71 -16.37
N THR A 94 6.47 -22.79 -15.04
CA THR A 94 6.63 -24.04 -14.29
C THR A 94 5.56 -25.08 -14.67
N THR A 95 5.92 -26.35 -14.71
CA THR A 95 4.99 -27.48 -14.89
C THR A 95 4.78 -28.29 -13.60
N ASP A 96 5.40 -27.87 -12.50
CA ASP A 96 5.28 -28.54 -11.21
C ASP A 96 3.83 -28.46 -10.68
N PRO A 97 3.20 -29.59 -10.30
CA PRO A 97 1.80 -29.59 -9.86
C PRO A 97 1.51 -28.72 -8.64
N LEU A 98 2.45 -28.63 -7.68
CA LEU A 98 2.30 -27.80 -6.49
C LEU A 98 2.35 -26.31 -6.88
N LEU A 99 3.29 -25.95 -7.75
CA LEU A 99 3.39 -24.56 -8.23
C LEU A 99 2.21 -24.17 -9.13
N GLN A 100 1.66 -25.10 -9.91
CA GLN A 100 0.44 -24.87 -10.68
C GLN A 100 -0.78 -24.56 -9.79
N SER A 101 -0.93 -25.28 -8.67
CA SER A 101 -1.96 -24.96 -7.67
C SER A 101 -1.77 -23.56 -7.08
N ARG A 102 -0.53 -23.19 -6.77
CA ARG A 102 -0.19 -21.84 -6.30
C ARG A 102 -0.57 -20.76 -7.33
N LEU A 103 -0.29 -20.98 -8.61
CA LEU A 103 -0.61 -20.04 -9.69
C LEU A 103 -2.12 -19.75 -9.80
N ALA A 104 -2.97 -20.75 -9.57
CA ALA A 104 -4.42 -20.54 -9.56
C ALA A 104 -4.84 -19.56 -8.44
N GLY A 105 -4.26 -19.72 -7.24
CA GLY A 105 -4.45 -18.80 -6.13
C GLY A 105 -3.94 -17.39 -6.43
N GLU A 106 -2.73 -17.28 -7.00
CA GLU A 106 -2.17 -15.98 -7.41
C GLU A 106 -3.06 -15.27 -8.41
N ARG A 107 -3.56 -16.00 -9.42
CA ARG A 107 -4.42 -15.44 -10.45
C ARG A 107 -5.69 -14.84 -9.87
N ALA A 108 -6.35 -15.55 -8.97
CA ALA A 108 -7.56 -15.07 -8.31
C ALA A 108 -7.31 -13.74 -7.55
N GLN A 109 -6.18 -13.62 -6.85
CA GLN A 109 -5.84 -12.40 -6.12
C GLN A 109 -5.41 -11.25 -7.04
N ILE A 110 -4.66 -11.54 -8.11
CA ILE A 110 -4.32 -10.54 -9.13
C ILE A 110 -5.58 -9.99 -9.79
N ASP A 111 -6.52 -10.86 -10.16
CA ASP A 111 -7.78 -10.46 -10.79
C ASP A 111 -8.63 -9.62 -9.82
N ARG A 112 -8.71 -10.00 -8.54
CA ARG A 112 -9.33 -9.19 -7.48
C ARG A 112 -8.72 -7.78 -7.42
N ILE A 113 -7.40 -7.65 -7.43
CA ILE A 113 -6.73 -6.35 -7.38
C ILE A 113 -7.09 -5.51 -8.60
N LYS A 114 -6.95 -6.06 -9.81
CA LYS A 114 -7.16 -5.33 -11.06
C LYS A 114 -8.61 -4.93 -11.31
N GLN A 115 -9.56 -5.71 -10.80
CA GLN A 115 -10.99 -5.46 -11.03
C GLN A 115 -11.64 -4.61 -9.94
N GLN A 116 -11.13 -4.67 -8.70
CA GLN A 116 -11.86 -4.13 -7.54
C GLN A 116 -11.04 -3.13 -6.70
N LEU A 117 -9.71 -3.25 -6.67
CA LEU A 117 -8.90 -2.50 -5.69
C LEU A 117 -8.09 -1.37 -6.32
N ALA A 118 -7.65 -1.51 -7.57
CA ALA A 118 -6.65 -0.62 -8.15
C ALA A 118 -7.01 -0.17 -9.58
N GLU A 119 -6.96 1.14 -9.82
CA GLU A 119 -6.89 1.68 -11.19
C GLU A 119 -5.54 1.34 -11.87
N ARG A 120 -4.47 1.37 -11.08
CA ARG A 120 -3.09 1.14 -11.53
C ARG A 120 -2.52 -0.05 -10.77
N ALA A 121 -2.20 -1.12 -11.50
CA ALA A 121 -1.59 -2.32 -10.93
C ALA A 121 -0.36 -2.73 -11.75
N TYR A 122 0.76 -2.90 -11.05
CA TYR A 122 2.02 -3.38 -11.62
C TYR A 122 2.31 -4.77 -11.07
N ILE A 123 2.59 -5.72 -11.97
CA ILE A 123 2.80 -7.12 -11.62
C ILE A 123 4.28 -7.46 -11.82
N LEU A 124 4.98 -7.81 -10.74
CA LEU A 124 6.42 -8.07 -10.76
C LEU A 124 6.70 -9.57 -10.58
N PRO A 125 7.47 -10.18 -11.50
CA PRO A 125 7.76 -11.59 -11.44
C PRO A 125 8.66 -11.93 -10.24
N PHE A 126 8.54 -13.16 -9.74
CA PHE A 126 9.52 -13.75 -8.85
C PHE A 126 10.88 -13.84 -9.56
N GLN A 127 11.92 -13.43 -8.85
CA GLN A 127 13.32 -13.57 -9.28
C GLN A 127 14.01 -14.58 -8.36
N ALA A 128 14.53 -15.66 -8.93
CA ALA A 128 15.24 -16.69 -8.18
C ALA A 128 16.56 -16.18 -7.58
N VAL A 129 17.20 -15.24 -8.28
CA VAL A 129 18.38 -14.52 -7.81
C VAL A 129 17.93 -13.14 -7.36
N PRO A 130 18.16 -12.73 -6.10
CA PRO A 130 17.86 -11.38 -5.65
C PRO A 130 18.58 -10.35 -6.53
N PRO A 131 17.90 -9.26 -6.92
CA PRO A 131 18.56 -8.18 -7.64
C PRO A 131 19.64 -7.57 -6.73
N VAL A 132 20.86 -7.53 -7.23
CA VAL A 132 21.96 -6.80 -6.60
C VAL A 132 22.03 -5.39 -7.20
N GLY A 133 22.45 -4.42 -6.40
CA GLY A 133 22.62 -3.04 -6.86
C GLY A 133 23.67 -2.93 -7.99
N ILE A 134 23.63 -1.80 -8.72
CA ILE A 134 24.64 -1.43 -9.70
C ILE A 134 25.94 -1.04 -8.98
#